data_AF-A0AAD2Q2J4-F1
#
_entry.id   AF-A0AAD2Q2J4-F1
#
_cell.length_a   1.000
_cell.length_b   1.000
_cell.length_c   1.000
_cell.angle_alpha   90.00
_cell.angle_beta   90.00
_cell.angle_gamma   90.00
#
_symmetry.space_group_name_H-M   'P 1'
#
loop_
_entity.id
_entity.type
_entity.pdbx_description
1 polymer ?
#
loop_
_entity_poly.entity_id
_entity_poly.type
_entity_poly.pdbx_seq_one_letter_code
_entity_poly.pdbx_strand_id
1 'polypeptide(L)'
;MLRFMTRDHLPPRLNLHRPPMSIFNSQETLVESAPPTTLVFRPNSMLSSTISDGASGRTLYAVKTNIQGVRTDLVVPGTLEVAAQISRKDVFPDTVAFREPGSEKLYTTKVSKWLSKGESITGLPLPTYVLDSALHGRFTIRMHREHRLALFASDDTTILAHWDMSQSTGSDSCALSFSATVDSASRLQILVAFIYLEQKLRMVEKHWGMSMNDGRARVEGGFAAITMVS
;
A
#
# COMPACT_ATOMS: atom_id res chain seq x y z
N MET A 1 61.42 -27.66 3.46
CA MET A 1 62.55 -28.05 2.58
C MET A 1 62.02 -28.98 1.51
N LEU A 2 61.77 -28.47 0.29
CA LEU A 2 61.78 -29.21 -0.99
C LEU A 2 61.44 -28.24 -2.13
N ARG A 3 62.47 -27.91 -2.91
CA ARG A 3 62.44 -27.30 -4.24
C ARG A 3 61.92 -28.31 -5.26
N PHE A 4 61.23 -27.89 -6.32
CA PHE A 4 61.43 -28.30 -7.73
C PHE A 4 60.63 -27.29 -8.58
N MET A 5 61.31 -26.38 -9.29
CA MET A 5 61.86 -26.47 -10.65
C MET A 5 60.83 -26.26 -11.77
N THR A 6 61.12 -25.18 -12.49
CA THR A 6 60.59 -24.65 -13.73
C THR A 6 60.54 -25.66 -14.87
N ARG A 7 59.55 -25.51 -15.76
CA ARG A 7 59.71 -25.82 -17.19
C ARG A 7 58.81 -24.94 -18.04
N ASP A 8 59.46 -24.00 -18.73
CA ASP A 8 58.94 -23.25 -19.86
C ASP A 8 58.69 -24.19 -21.05
N HIS A 9 57.49 -24.11 -21.64
CA HIS A 9 57.25 -24.54 -23.02
C HIS A 9 56.12 -23.69 -23.64
N LEU A 10 56.50 -22.76 -24.50
CA LEU A 10 55.69 -22.17 -25.57
C LEU A 10 56.03 -22.89 -26.90
N PRO A 11 55.28 -22.69 -28.01
CA PRO A 11 53.85 -22.91 -28.25
C PRO A 11 53.65 -23.81 -29.51
N PRO A 12 52.40 -24.07 -29.96
CA PRO A 12 52.15 -23.76 -31.37
C PRO A 12 50.83 -23.03 -31.66
N ARG A 13 50.89 -22.37 -32.80
CA ARG A 13 49.99 -21.39 -33.43
C ARG A 13 48.51 -21.78 -33.53
N LEU A 14 47.68 -20.85 -33.07
CA LEU A 14 46.48 -20.27 -33.72
C LEU A 14 45.88 -21.05 -34.90
N ASN A 15 44.79 -21.77 -34.63
CA ASN A 15 43.71 -21.92 -35.60
C ASN A 15 42.56 -21.01 -35.16
N LEU A 16 42.49 -19.81 -35.77
CA LEU A 16 41.33 -18.93 -35.69
C LEU A 16 40.18 -19.56 -36.47
N HIS A 17 39.47 -20.47 -35.82
CA HIS A 17 38.15 -20.88 -36.27
C HIS A 17 37.21 -19.71 -35.97
N ARG A 18 36.89 -18.90 -36.98
CA ARG A 18 35.82 -17.90 -36.88
C ARG A 18 34.52 -18.65 -36.59
N PRO A 19 33.89 -18.45 -35.41
CA PRO A 19 32.53 -18.95 -35.25
C PRO A 19 31.64 -18.25 -36.27
N PRO A 20 30.66 -18.95 -36.86
CA PRO A 20 29.66 -18.31 -37.69
C PRO A 20 28.99 -17.21 -36.86
N MET A 21 28.91 -16.00 -37.43
CA MET A 21 28.15 -14.91 -36.84
C MET A 21 26.71 -15.38 -36.64
N SER A 22 26.40 -15.77 -35.42
CA SER A 22 25.02 -15.93 -34.96
C SER A 22 24.39 -14.56 -35.07
N ILE A 23 23.54 -14.41 -36.08
CA ILE A 23 22.66 -13.27 -36.23
C ILE A 23 21.76 -13.33 -34.99
N PHE A 24 22.02 -12.47 -34.02
CA PHE A 24 21.21 -12.31 -32.82
C PHE A 24 19.81 -11.85 -33.25
N ASN A 25 18.92 -12.81 -33.52
CA ASN A 25 17.49 -12.58 -33.51
C ASN A 25 17.10 -12.33 -32.04
N SER A 26 17.28 -11.10 -31.57
CA SER A 26 16.60 -10.61 -30.37
C SER A 26 15.11 -10.66 -30.66
N GLN A 27 14.47 -11.77 -30.33
CA GLN A 27 13.03 -11.76 -30.06
C GLN A 27 12.85 -11.04 -28.74
N GLU A 28 12.62 -9.72 -28.81
CA GLU A 28 11.93 -9.01 -27.74
C GLU A 28 10.52 -9.62 -27.66
N THR A 29 10.36 -10.62 -26.81
CA THR A 29 9.03 -11.06 -26.40
C THR A 29 8.41 -9.93 -25.60
N LEU A 30 7.44 -9.26 -26.20
CA LEU A 30 6.57 -8.28 -25.55
C LEU A 30 5.89 -8.99 -24.37
N VAL A 31 6.44 -8.85 -23.16
CA VAL A 31 5.84 -9.39 -21.94
C VAL A 31 4.62 -8.51 -21.63
N GLU A 32 3.45 -8.98 -22.00
CA GLU A 32 2.19 -8.35 -21.63
C GLU A 32 2.12 -8.31 -20.10
N SER A 33 2.28 -7.11 -19.54
CA SER A 33 2.18 -6.92 -18.09
C SER A 33 0.72 -7.11 -17.67
N ALA A 34 0.49 -7.85 -16.59
CA ALA A 34 -0.85 -8.05 -16.06
C ALA A 34 -1.55 -6.69 -15.82
N PRO A 35 -2.87 -6.58 -16.01
CA PRO A 35 -3.57 -5.33 -15.77
C PRO A 35 -3.49 -4.92 -14.29
N PRO A 36 -3.43 -3.61 -13.99
CA PRO A 36 -3.56 -3.11 -12.62
C PRO A 36 -4.82 -3.64 -11.95
N THR A 37 -4.74 -3.92 -10.65
CA THR A 37 -5.90 -4.39 -9.87
C THR A 37 -6.44 -3.24 -9.03
N THR A 38 -7.74 -2.97 -9.12
CA THR A 38 -8.38 -1.92 -8.32
C THR A 38 -9.38 -2.54 -7.35
N LEU A 39 -9.33 -2.14 -6.09
CA LEU A 39 -10.28 -2.52 -5.05
C LEU A 39 -11.18 -1.33 -4.74
N VAL A 40 -12.49 -1.50 -4.89
CA VAL A 40 -13.47 -0.43 -4.71
C VAL A 40 -14.20 -0.62 -3.38
N PHE A 41 -14.22 0.42 -2.55
CA PHE A 41 -14.88 0.46 -1.25
C PHE A 41 -16.25 1.13 -1.37
N ARG A 42 -17.30 0.43 -0.95
CA ARG A 42 -18.69 0.93 -0.96
C ARG A 42 -19.45 0.57 0.32
N PRO A 43 -19.95 1.56 1.08
CA PRO A 43 -19.70 3.01 0.92
C PRO A 43 -18.23 3.38 1.22
N ASN A 44 -17.85 4.64 0.99
CA ASN A 44 -16.59 5.27 1.40
C ASN A 44 -16.56 5.47 2.92
N SER A 45 -16.54 4.35 3.64
CA SER A 45 -16.58 4.27 5.09
C SER A 45 -15.56 3.26 5.56
N MET A 46 -14.71 3.65 6.51
CA MET A 46 -13.79 2.73 7.16
C MET A 46 -14.44 1.96 8.33
N LEU A 47 -15.72 2.25 8.63
CA LEU A 47 -16.47 1.60 9.70
C LEU A 47 -17.26 0.39 9.18
N SER A 48 -17.91 0.55 8.03
CA SER A 48 -18.71 -0.49 7.39
C SER A 48 -18.65 -0.28 5.89
N SER A 49 -18.01 -1.20 5.18
CA SER A 49 -17.86 -1.12 3.72
C SER A 49 -17.70 -2.49 3.11
N THR A 50 -18.12 -2.61 1.85
CA THR A 50 -17.82 -3.76 1.01
C THR A 50 -16.66 -3.39 0.09
N ILE A 51 -15.72 -4.32 -0.04
CA ILE A 51 -14.57 -4.19 -0.95
C ILE A 51 -14.83 -5.12 -2.11
N SER A 52 -15.02 -4.57 -3.30
CA SER A 52 -15.19 -5.35 -4.54
C SER A 52 -14.00 -5.15 -5.46
N ASP A 53 -13.70 -6.19 -6.24
CA ASP A 53 -12.80 -6.07 -7.36
C ASP A 53 -13.37 -5.12 -8.42
N GLY A 54 -12.57 -4.14 -8.87
CA GLY A 54 -13.03 -3.07 -9.76
C GLY A 54 -13.32 -3.54 -11.18
N ALA A 55 -12.65 -4.61 -11.65
CA ALA A 55 -12.85 -5.15 -12.98
C ALA A 55 -14.08 -6.07 -13.05
N SER A 56 -14.21 -6.99 -12.09
CA SER A 56 -15.29 -7.98 -12.07
C SER A 56 -16.53 -7.55 -11.28
N GLY A 57 -16.43 -6.54 -10.42
CA GLY A 57 -17.49 -6.14 -9.49
C GLY A 57 -17.72 -7.14 -8.34
N ARG A 58 -16.98 -8.25 -8.29
CA ARG A 58 -17.15 -9.29 -7.27
C ARG A 58 -16.70 -8.78 -5.91
N THR A 59 -17.56 -8.91 -4.90
CA THR A 59 -17.18 -8.61 -3.51
C THR A 59 -16.09 -9.58 -3.05
N LEU A 60 -14.97 -9.04 -2.59
CA LEU A 60 -13.84 -9.79 -2.05
C LEU A 60 -13.84 -9.80 -0.53
N TYR A 61 -14.19 -8.68 0.10
CA TYR A 61 -14.19 -8.52 1.56
C TYR A 61 -15.34 -7.63 2.02
N ALA A 62 -15.76 -7.83 3.28
CA ALA A 62 -16.57 -6.89 4.03
C ALA A 62 -15.77 -6.35 5.21
N VAL A 63 -15.63 -5.03 5.30
CA VAL A 63 -15.02 -4.32 6.42
C VAL A 63 -16.09 -4.11 7.49
N LYS A 64 -15.85 -4.63 8.69
CA LYS A 64 -16.74 -4.50 9.84
C LYS A 64 -15.97 -3.95 11.03
N THR A 65 -16.27 -2.72 11.42
CA THR A 65 -15.73 -2.11 12.63
C THR A 65 -16.75 -2.17 13.75
N ASN A 66 -16.33 -2.56 14.95
CA ASN A 66 -17.21 -2.57 16.11
C ASN A 66 -17.64 -1.14 16.50
N ILE A 67 -18.71 -1.02 17.29
CA ILE A 67 -19.30 0.28 17.66
C ILE A 67 -18.30 1.19 18.38
N GLN A 68 -17.39 0.61 19.15
CA GLN A 68 -16.36 1.34 19.88
C GLN A 68 -15.20 1.80 18.98
N GLY A 69 -15.11 1.34 17.73
CA GLY A 69 -13.96 1.59 16.86
C GLY A 69 -12.71 0.78 17.23
N VAL A 70 -12.70 0.06 18.34
CA VAL A 70 -11.53 -0.69 18.86
C VAL A 70 -11.13 -1.86 17.95
N ARG A 71 -12.05 -2.41 17.15
CA ARG A 71 -11.79 -3.59 16.32
C ARG A 71 -12.37 -3.44 14.93
N THR A 72 -11.56 -3.69 13.89
CA THR A 72 -11.98 -3.76 12.50
C THR A 72 -11.61 -5.11 11.91
N ASP A 73 -12.60 -5.84 11.41
CA ASP A 73 -12.45 -7.15 10.78
C ASP A 73 -12.66 -7.01 9.26
N LEU A 74 -11.81 -7.69 8.47
CA LEU A 74 -12.01 -7.93 7.05
C LEU A 74 -12.51 -9.36 6.89
N VAL A 75 -13.78 -9.51 6.50
CA VAL A 75 -14.48 -10.81 6.44
C VAL A 75 -14.68 -11.23 4.99
N VAL A 76 -14.48 -12.50 4.67
CA VAL A 76 -14.75 -13.05 3.33
C VAL A 76 -16.27 -13.19 3.11
N PRO A 77 -16.86 -12.63 2.04
CA PRO A 77 -18.30 -12.66 1.77
C PRO A 77 -18.86 -14.09 1.74
N GLY A 78 -20.07 -14.25 2.26
CA GLY A 78 -20.74 -15.57 2.33
C GLY A 78 -20.18 -16.51 3.39
N THR A 79 -19.13 -16.11 4.11
CA THR A 79 -18.51 -16.89 5.19
C THR A 79 -18.49 -16.10 6.50
N LEU A 80 -18.13 -16.76 7.59
CA LEU A 80 -17.79 -16.12 8.86
C LEU A 80 -16.26 -15.97 9.04
N GLU A 81 -15.52 -16.12 7.95
CA GLU A 81 -14.07 -16.17 7.96
C GLU A 81 -13.46 -14.76 7.99
N VAL A 82 -12.62 -14.51 8.98
CA VAL A 82 -11.85 -13.27 9.12
C VAL A 82 -10.52 -13.45 8.39
N ALA A 83 -10.34 -12.72 7.28
CA ALA A 83 -9.09 -12.69 6.53
C ALA A 83 -8.01 -11.87 7.26
N ALA A 84 -8.43 -10.75 7.85
CA ALA A 84 -7.56 -9.93 8.67
C ALA A 84 -8.34 -9.18 9.75
N GLN A 85 -7.66 -8.83 10.84
CA GLN A 85 -8.22 -8.10 11.96
C GLN A 85 -7.26 -7.00 12.41
N ILE A 86 -7.78 -5.80 12.60
CA ILE A 86 -7.11 -4.66 13.23
C ILE A 86 -7.71 -4.51 14.63
N SER A 87 -6.88 -4.53 15.66
CA SER A 87 -7.29 -4.23 17.03
C SER A 87 -6.53 -3.02 17.54
N ARG A 88 -7.26 -1.92 17.75
CA ARG A 88 -6.77 -0.68 18.33
C ARG A 88 -6.94 -0.74 19.85
N LYS A 89 -6.01 -0.19 20.62
CA LYS A 89 -6.12 -0.19 22.07
C LYS A 89 -5.68 1.16 22.63
N ASP A 90 -6.40 1.67 23.62
CA ASP A 90 -6.09 2.99 24.21
C ASP A 90 -4.82 2.94 25.07
N VAL A 91 -4.62 1.84 25.80
CA VAL A 91 -3.52 1.68 26.77
C VAL A 91 -2.39 0.79 26.24
N PHE A 92 -2.71 -0.14 25.33
CA PHE A 92 -1.76 -1.11 24.81
C PHE A 92 -1.42 -0.81 23.34
N PRO A 93 -0.31 -1.34 22.81
CA PRO A 93 -0.03 -1.21 21.39
C PRO A 93 -1.12 -1.83 20.51
N ASP A 94 -1.45 -1.14 19.42
CA ASP A 94 -2.30 -1.68 18.36
C ASP A 94 -1.70 -2.99 17.80
N THR A 95 -2.56 -3.91 17.43
CA THR A 95 -2.18 -5.20 16.83
C THR A 95 -2.96 -5.45 15.55
N VAL A 96 -2.32 -6.14 14.61
CA VAL A 96 -2.97 -6.71 13.44
C VAL A 96 -2.83 -8.21 13.45
N ALA A 97 -3.85 -8.91 12.94
CA ALA A 97 -3.84 -10.34 12.79
C ALA A 97 -4.22 -10.72 11.36
N PHE A 98 -3.50 -11.67 10.79
CA PHE A 98 -3.73 -12.18 9.43
C PHE A 98 -4.03 -13.66 9.48
N ARG A 99 -4.96 -14.13 8.65
CA ARG A 99 -5.18 -15.55 8.45
C ARG A 99 -4.01 -16.15 7.68
N GLU A 100 -3.44 -17.22 8.23
CA GLU A 100 -2.43 -18.01 7.54
C GLU A 100 -3.13 -18.95 6.52
N PRO A 101 -2.59 -19.10 5.30
CA PRO A 101 -3.17 -20.00 4.31
C PRO A 101 -3.31 -21.42 4.84
N GLY A 102 -4.53 -21.98 4.78
CA GLY A 102 -4.83 -23.33 5.27
C GLY A 102 -4.97 -23.46 6.80
N SER A 103 -4.91 -22.35 7.54
CA SER A 103 -5.08 -22.33 8.99
C SER A 103 -6.31 -21.51 9.39
N GLU A 104 -7.08 -22.00 10.36
CA GLU A 104 -8.16 -21.22 10.95
C GLU A 104 -7.63 -20.12 11.88
N LYS A 105 -6.39 -20.27 12.38
CA LYS A 105 -5.78 -19.37 13.35
C LYS A 105 -5.27 -18.08 12.68
N LEU A 106 -5.41 -16.98 13.41
CA LEU A 106 -4.86 -15.69 13.01
C LEU A 106 -3.47 -15.50 13.62
N TYR A 107 -2.46 -15.27 12.78
CA TYR A 107 -1.15 -14.83 13.22
C TYR A 107 -1.20 -13.34 13.59
N THR A 108 -0.90 -13.01 14.85
CA THR A 108 -1.02 -11.65 15.39
C THR A 108 0.36 -11.01 15.58
N THR A 109 0.50 -9.75 15.18
CA THR A 109 1.71 -8.94 15.36
C THR A 109 1.36 -7.52 15.81
N LYS A 110 2.29 -6.86 16.51
CA LYS A 110 2.14 -5.45 16.89
C LYS A 110 2.24 -4.58 15.64
N VAL A 111 1.36 -3.58 15.52
CA VAL A 111 1.40 -2.63 14.40
C VAL A 111 2.75 -1.94 14.32
N SER A 112 3.33 -1.50 15.44
CA SER A 112 4.63 -0.83 15.43
C SER A 112 5.78 -1.67 14.88
N LYS A 113 5.67 -3.00 14.94
CA LYS A 113 6.65 -3.94 14.36
C LYS A 113 6.39 -4.19 12.88
N TRP A 114 5.13 -4.26 12.48
CA TRP A 114 4.70 -4.58 11.11
C TRP A 114 4.68 -3.36 10.18
N LEU A 115 4.17 -2.24 10.68
CA LEU A 115 4.07 -0.94 10.03
C LEU A 115 4.69 0.11 10.96
N SER A 116 6.00 0.28 10.81
CA SER A 116 6.79 1.16 11.68
C SER A 116 6.75 2.61 11.16
N LYS A 117 6.94 3.59 12.05
CA LYS A 117 7.06 4.99 11.62
C LYS A 117 8.46 5.20 11.05
N GLY A 118 8.55 5.61 9.80
CA GLY A 118 9.80 5.98 9.14
C GLY A 118 10.27 7.36 9.57
N GLU A 119 11.52 7.67 9.23
CA GLU A 119 12.06 9.02 9.36
C GLU A 119 11.26 9.98 8.47
N SER A 120 10.95 11.16 9.01
CA SER A 120 10.32 12.21 8.22
C SER A 120 11.35 12.69 7.19
N ILE A 121 11.01 12.57 5.92
CA ILE A 121 11.82 13.11 4.84
C ILE A 121 11.89 14.62 5.05
N THR A 122 13.11 15.14 5.19
CA THR A 122 13.38 16.55 5.51
C THR A 122 12.59 17.48 4.60
N GLY A 123 11.72 18.30 5.20
CA GLY A 123 10.90 19.30 4.49
C GLY A 123 9.42 18.92 4.31
N LEU A 124 9.02 17.68 4.60
CA LEU A 124 7.60 17.29 4.59
C LEU A 124 7.13 16.92 6.01
N PRO A 125 6.17 17.65 6.60
CA PRO A 125 5.67 17.40 7.95
C PRO A 125 4.82 16.12 8.06
N LEU A 126 4.69 15.35 6.98
CA LEU A 126 3.76 14.23 6.91
C LEU A 126 4.47 12.93 7.34
N PRO A 127 3.82 12.11 8.19
CA PRO A 127 4.41 10.87 8.67
C PRO A 127 4.60 9.90 7.51
N THR A 128 5.81 9.35 7.42
CA THR A 128 6.14 8.22 6.55
C THR A 128 6.05 6.93 7.36
N TYR A 129 5.52 5.87 6.76
CA TYR A 129 5.38 4.56 7.37
C TYR A 129 6.12 3.52 6.55
N VAL A 130 6.77 2.58 7.23
CA VAL A 130 7.55 1.52 6.62
C VAL A 130 6.84 0.20 6.90
N LEU A 131 6.35 -0.43 5.83
CA LEU A 131 5.72 -1.74 5.84
C LEU A 131 6.80 -2.80 5.58
N ASP A 132 7.05 -3.65 6.57
CA ASP A 132 8.02 -4.73 6.45
C ASP A 132 7.31 -6.03 6.02
N SER A 133 7.47 -6.41 4.75
CA SER A 133 6.97 -7.67 4.22
C SER A 133 8.11 -8.68 4.18
N ALA A 134 7.99 -9.74 4.98
CA ALA A 134 8.99 -10.81 5.04
C ALA A 134 9.30 -11.44 3.67
N LEU A 135 8.35 -11.38 2.72
CA LEU A 135 8.50 -11.99 1.40
C LEU A 135 9.01 -11.02 0.33
N HIS A 136 8.74 -9.71 0.45
CA HIS A 136 8.96 -8.76 -0.66
C HIS A 136 9.75 -7.52 -0.25
N GLY A 137 10.31 -7.55 0.96
CA GLY A 137 11.15 -6.49 1.47
C GLY A 137 10.34 -5.32 2.01
N ARG A 138 10.96 -4.14 1.92
CA ARG A 138 10.53 -2.95 2.62
C ARG A 138 9.82 -1.99 1.68
N PHE A 139 8.59 -1.65 2.02
CA PHE A 139 7.80 -0.64 1.31
C PHE A 139 7.57 0.59 2.17
N THR A 140 7.36 1.72 1.51
CA THR A 140 7.13 3.00 2.17
C THR A 140 5.74 3.51 1.84
N ILE A 141 4.91 3.76 2.86
CA ILE A 141 3.60 4.41 2.71
C ILE A 141 3.70 5.84 3.23
N ARG A 142 3.32 6.81 2.41
CA ARG A 142 3.27 8.22 2.80
C ARG A 142 2.06 8.91 2.18
N MET A 143 1.74 10.08 2.72
CA MET A 143 0.72 10.94 2.12
C MET A 143 1.20 11.42 0.75
N HIS A 144 0.27 11.45 -0.22
CA HIS A 144 0.56 11.85 -1.60
C HIS A 144 -0.38 12.97 -2.03
N ARG A 145 0.14 13.94 -2.79
CA ARG A 145 -0.61 15.12 -3.22
C ARG A 145 -1.85 14.75 -4.05
N GLU A 146 -1.73 13.74 -4.92
CA GLU A 146 -2.79 13.34 -5.84
C GLU A 146 -3.66 12.20 -5.31
N HIS A 147 -3.10 11.35 -4.44
CA HIS A 147 -3.70 10.06 -4.08
C HIS A 147 -4.03 9.91 -2.59
N ARG A 148 -3.95 10.96 -1.78
CA ARG A 148 -4.11 10.90 -0.32
C ARG A 148 -3.07 10.04 0.41
N LEU A 149 -2.97 8.75 0.11
CA LEU A 149 -1.94 7.79 0.52
C LEU A 149 -1.36 7.08 -0.71
N ALA A 150 -0.04 6.87 -0.74
CA ALA A 150 0.63 6.05 -1.74
C ALA A 150 1.74 5.19 -1.11
N LEU A 151 1.86 3.98 -1.64
CA LEU A 151 2.89 2.98 -1.37
C LEU A 151 3.96 3.09 -2.44
N PHE A 152 5.21 3.26 -2.03
CA PHE A 152 6.37 3.34 -2.88
C PHE A 152 7.23 2.09 -2.73
N ALA A 153 7.90 1.72 -3.83
CA ALA A 153 8.98 0.74 -3.81
C ALA A 153 10.19 1.29 -3.02
N SER A 154 11.20 0.45 -2.80
CA SER A 154 12.42 0.85 -2.07
C SER A 154 13.23 1.96 -2.77
N ASP A 155 12.97 2.21 -4.06
CA ASP A 155 13.55 3.32 -4.82
C ASP A 155 12.91 4.69 -4.54
N ASP A 156 11.83 4.72 -3.74
CA ASP A 156 11.02 5.88 -3.35
C ASP A 156 10.42 6.69 -4.53
N THR A 157 10.49 6.16 -5.75
CA THR A 157 10.00 6.84 -6.97
C THR A 157 8.84 6.09 -7.60
N THR A 158 8.84 4.76 -7.52
CA THR A 158 7.81 3.93 -8.14
C THR A 158 6.62 3.73 -7.21
N ILE A 159 5.43 4.21 -7.60
CA ILE A 159 4.18 3.97 -6.86
C ILE A 159 3.67 2.56 -7.16
N LEU A 160 3.58 1.74 -6.11
CA LEU A 160 3.12 0.35 -6.18
C LEU A 160 1.64 0.22 -5.84
N ALA A 161 1.11 1.07 -4.97
CA ALA A 161 -0.31 1.13 -4.67
C ALA A 161 -0.70 2.53 -4.22
N HIS A 162 -1.93 2.94 -4.46
CA HIS A 162 -2.38 4.27 -4.05
C HIS A 162 -3.88 4.30 -3.78
N TRP A 163 -4.27 5.18 -2.86
CA TRP A 163 -5.66 5.43 -2.53
C TRP A 163 -6.24 6.46 -3.53
N ASP A 164 -7.48 6.29 -3.94
CA ASP A 164 -8.11 7.21 -4.87
C ASP A 164 -9.46 7.66 -4.33
N MET A 165 -9.57 8.98 -4.15
CA MET A 165 -10.79 9.66 -3.73
C MET A 165 -11.51 10.33 -4.91
N SER A 166 -10.88 10.41 -6.09
CA SER A 166 -11.37 11.18 -7.24
C SER A 166 -12.60 10.57 -7.92
N GLN A 167 -12.90 9.29 -7.67
CA GLN A 167 -14.14 8.64 -8.14
C GLN A 167 -15.40 9.13 -7.39
N SER A 168 -15.27 10.10 -6.47
CA SER A 168 -16.36 10.58 -5.62
C SER A 168 -17.26 11.66 -6.24
N THR A 169 -17.22 11.91 -7.56
CA THR A 169 -18.20 12.78 -8.22
C THR A 169 -19.56 12.07 -8.27
N GLY A 170 -20.28 12.10 -7.15
CA GLY A 170 -21.63 11.56 -6.98
C GLY A 170 -21.71 10.11 -6.48
N SER A 171 -20.57 9.41 -6.32
CA SER A 171 -20.54 8.09 -5.70
C SER A 171 -19.90 8.16 -4.31
N ASP A 172 -20.59 7.64 -3.28
CA ASP A 172 -20.04 7.42 -1.95
C ASP A 172 -19.02 6.27 -1.99
N SER A 173 -18.01 6.34 -2.83
CA SER A 173 -17.00 5.29 -3.01
C SER A 173 -15.58 5.85 -3.05
N CYS A 174 -14.62 4.99 -2.75
CA CYS A 174 -13.19 5.23 -2.92
C CYS A 174 -12.53 3.95 -3.41
N ALA A 175 -11.30 4.05 -3.90
CA ALA A 175 -10.59 2.91 -4.45
C ALA A 175 -9.15 2.79 -3.92
N LEU A 176 -8.65 1.56 -3.87
CA LEU A 176 -7.23 1.25 -3.68
C LEU A 176 -6.74 0.55 -4.94
N SER A 177 -5.86 1.21 -5.69
CA SER A 177 -5.29 0.68 -6.92
C SER A 177 -3.92 0.09 -6.65
N PHE A 178 -3.66 -1.08 -7.21
CA PHE A 178 -2.38 -1.80 -7.16
C PHE A 178 -1.75 -1.82 -8.55
N SER A 179 -0.44 -1.55 -8.60
CA SER A 179 0.39 -1.83 -9.76
C SER A 179 0.37 -3.33 -10.07
N ALA A 180 0.55 -3.66 -11.35
CA ALA A 180 0.70 -5.02 -11.86
C ALA A 180 1.84 -5.79 -11.17
N THR A 181 2.86 -5.07 -10.71
CA THR A 181 4.06 -5.64 -10.06
C THR A 181 3.82 -6.05 -8.61
N VAL A 182 2.67 -5.69 -8.01
CA VAL A 182 2.35 -6.08 -6.63
C VAL A 182 1.83 -7.51 -6.61
N ASP A 183 2.63 -8.38 -6.00
CA ASP A 183 2.29 -9.78 -5.81
C ASP A 183 1.02 -9.96 -4.98
N SER A 184 0.24 -10.97 -5.36
CA SER A 184 -1.04 -11.31 -4.76
C SER A 184 -0.95 -11.61 -3.26
N ALA A 185 0.14 -12.20 -2.76
CA ALA A 185 0.30 -12.56 -1.36
C ALA A 185 0.47 -11.33 -0.45
N SER A 186 1.00 -10.22 -0.97
CA SER A 186 1.16 -8.97 -0.21
C SER A 186 -0.04 -8.03 -0.29
N ARG A 187 -0.96 -8.22 -1.24
CA ARG A 187 -2.12 -7.33 -1.43
C ARG A 187 -2.98 -7.19 -0.19
N LEU A 188 -3.22 -8.29 0.55
CA LEU A 188 -4.01 -8.24 1.78
C LEU A 188 -3.31 -7.42 2.87
N GLN A 189 -1.99 -7.56 3.04
CA GLN A 189 -1.24 -6.78 4.01
C GLN A 189 -1.25 -5.28 3.65
N ILE A 190 -1.01 -4.96 2.39
CA ILE A 190 -1.06 -3.58 1.88
C ILE A 190 -2.46 -3.00 2.09
N LEU A 191 -3.52 -3.73 1.73
CA LEU A 191 -4.91 -3.32 1.94
C LEU A 191 -5.18 -2.97 3.42
N VAL A 192 -4.77 -3.85 4.35
CA VAL A 192 -4.94 -3.63 5.79
C VAL A 192 -4.12 -2.41 6.27
N ALA A 193 -2.92 -2.19 5.72
CA ALA A 193 -2.10 -1.05 6.06
C ALA A 193 -2.76 0.27 5.64
N PHE A 194 -3.30 0.32 4.42
CA PHE A 194 -4.06 1.49 3.93
C PHE A 194 -5.31 1.75 4.77
N ILE A 195 -6.09 0.71 5.11
CA ILE A 195 -7.27 0.87 5.98
C ILE A 195 -6.85 1.43 7.35
N TYR A 196 -5.81 0.89 7.96
CA TYR A 196 -5.31 1.34 9.26
C TYR A 196 -4.86 2.81 9.23
N LEU A 197 -4.07 3.19 8.23
CA LEU A 197 -3.57 4.56 8.08
C LEU A 197 -4.69 5.54 7.74
N GLU A 198 -5.64 5.15 6.88
CA GLU A 198 -6.80 5.96 6.53
C GLU A 198 -7.70 6.20 7.74
N GLN A 199 -7.93 5.18 8.58
CA GLN A 199 -8.63 5.35 9.85
C GLN A 199 -7.91 6.36 10.76
N LYS A 200 -6.57 6.29 10.85
CA LYS A 200 -5.77 7.26 11.61
C LYS A 200 -5.89 8.67 11.07
N LEU A 201 -5.79 8.86 9.75
CA LEU A 201 -5.95 10.16 9.11
C LEU A 201 -7.32 10.76 9.42
N ARG A 202 -8.41 9.98 9.26
CA ARG A 202 -9.77 10.46 9.57
C ARG A 202 -9.98 10.81 11.03
N MET A 203 -9.36 10.07 11.95
CA MET A 203 -9.39 10.43 13.37
C MET A 203 -8.71 11.77 13.59
N VAL A 204 -7.52 11.97 13.02
CA VAL A 204 -6.77 13.23 13.12
C VAL A 204 -7.58 14.38 12.51
N GLU A 205 -8.12 14.21 11.30
CA GLU A 205 -9.00 15.18 10.63
C GLU A 205 -10.25 15.51 11.46
N LYS A 206 -10.85 14.54 12.14
CA LYS A 206 -11.98 14.79 13.04
C LYS A 206 -11.55 15.63 14.25
N HIS A 207 -10.41 15.35 14.86
CA HIS A 207 -9.91 16.14 16.00
C HIS A 207 -9.58 17.58 15.59
N TRP A 208 -8.99 17.81 14.42
CA TRP A 208 -8.69 19.15 13.91
C TRP A 208 -9.92 19.88 13.36
N GLY A 209 -10.80 19.17 12.65
CA GLY A 209 -12.01 19.72 12.02
C GLY A 209 -13.10 20.05 13.03
N MET A 210 -13.18 19.35 14.17
CA MET A 210 -14.03 19.75 15.30
C MET A 210 -13.56 21.05 15.96
N SER A 211 -12.31 21.47 15.75
CA SER A 211 -11.81 22.76 16.26
C SER A 211 -12.18 23.97 15.39
N MET A 212 -12.66 23.80 14.15
CA MET A 212 -13.01 24.92 13.27
C MET A 212 -14.51 25.13 13.05
N ASN A 213 -15.35 24.14 13.36
CA ASN A 213 -16.81 24.30 13.23
C ASN A 213 -17.51 24.90 14.46
N ASP A 214 -16.81 25.10 15.59
CA ASP A 214 -17.36 25.77 16.78
C ASP A 214 -17.31 27.32 16.68
N GLY A 215 -16.74 27.86 15.59
CA GLY A 215 -16.68 29.30 15.31
C GLY A 215 -17.72 29.80 14.30
N ARG A 216 -18.47 28.91 13.64
CA ARG A 216 -19.57 29.30 12.73
C ARG A 216 -20.92 29.20 13.44
N ALA A 217 -21.02 29.93 14.55
CA ALA A 217 -22.30 30.54 14.92
C ALA A 217 -22.70 31.46 13.76
N ARG A 218 -23.56 30.93 12.88
CA ARG A 218 -24.58 31.61 12.08
C ARG A 218 -24.53 33.16 12.12
N VAL A 219 -23.61 33.75 11.36
CA VAL A 219 -23.78 35.13 10.89
C VAL A 219 -24.50 35.03 9.55
N GLU A 220 -25.82 34.91 9.62
CA GLU A 220 -26.68 35.35 8.53
C GLU A 220 -26.52 36.87 8.46
N GLY A 221 -25.72 37.38 7.51
CA GLY A 221 -25.61 38.81 7.29
C GLY A 221 -24.40 39.24 6.46
N GLY A 222 -24.62 39.42 5.16
CA GLY A 222 -23.84 40.37 4.35
C GLY A 222 -22.63 39.80 3.62
N PHE A 223 -22.84 39.42 2.36
CA PHE A 223 -21.76 39.38 1.37
C PHE A 223 -21.21 40.80 1.16
N ALA A 224 -19.92 41.00 1.43
CA ALA A 224 -19.16 42.09 0.84
C ALA A 224 -17.87 41.52 0.22
N ALA A 225 -17.74 41.72 -1.08
CA ALA A 225 -16.61 41.29 -1.89
C ALA A 225 -15.34 42.05 -1.50
N ILE A 226 -14.22 41.33 -1.38
CA ILE A 226 -12.88 41.94 -1.30
C ILE A 226 -12.20 41.72 -2.65
N THR A 227 -12.13 42.79 -3.43
CA THR A 227 -11.28 42.93 -4.60
C THR A 227 -9.84 43.14 -4.10
N MET A 228 -8.90 42.26 -4.48
CA MET A 228 -7.48 42.56 -4.33
C MET A 228 -7.02 43.38 -5.53
N VAL A 229 -6.51 44.58 -5.25
CA VAL A 229 -5.71 45.34 -6.21
C VAL A 229 -4.25 44.95 -6.00
N SER A 230 -3.63 44.65 -7.13
CA SER A 230 -2.24 44.27 -7.39
C SER A 230 -1.19 45.20 -6.82
#